data_AF-A0A1Y4AX00-F1
#
_entry.id   AF-A0A1Y4AX00-F1
#
_cell.length_a   1.000
_cell.length_b   1.000
_cell.length_c   1.000
_cell.angle_alpha   90.00
_cell.angle_beta   90.00
_cell.angle_gamma   90.00
#
_symmetry.space_group_name_H-M   'P 1'
#
loop_
_entity.id
_entity.type
_entity.pdbx_description
1 polymer ?
#
loop_
_entity_poly.entity_id
_entity_poly.type
_entity_poly.pdbx_seq_one_letter_code
_entity_poly.pdbx_strand_id
1 'polypeptide(L)'
;MNRQALYRLCHTIRLWMIPSSVKRAKYIKEHRIFHEIGNGCTIMERKIPLYPNLISIGNNVHLASKVFLIPHDAIHLCLNGRGDCPKTRIIRFEKI
;
A
#
# COMPACT_ATOMS: atom_id res chain seq x y z
N MET A 1 13.83 2.86 21.55
CA MET A 1 12.82 2.98 20.49
C MET A 1 13.27 2.12 19.30
N ASN A 2 12.47 1.14 18.86
CA ASN A 2 12.86 0.18 17.81
C ASN A 2 13.26 0.90 16.51
N ARG A 3 14.43 0.57 15.94
CA ARG A 3 14.93 1.16 14.66
C ARG A 3 13.88 1.14 13.55
N GLN A 4 13.09 0.07 13.49
CA GLN A 4 12.01 -0.09 12.50
C GLN A 4 10.86 0.91 12.70
N ALA A 5 10.51 1.23 13.94
CA ALA A 5 9.45 2.19 14.24
C ALA A 5 9.87 3.62 13.88
N LEU A 6 11.14 3.97 14.16
CA LEU A 6 11.71 5.27 13.79
C LEU A 6 11.73 5.45 12.26
N TYR A 7 12.18 4.43 11.53
CA TYR A 7 12.18 4.43 10.05
C TYR A 7 10.77 4.71 9.49
N ARG A 8 9.75 3.99 9.99
CA ARG A 8 8.35 4.19 9.57
C ARG A 8 7.84 5.58 9.89
N LEU A 9 8.18 6.11 11.08
CA LEU A 9 7.76 7.44 11.50
C LEU A 9 8.39 8.53 10.62
N CYS A 10 9.70 8.47 10.36
CA CYS A 10 10.42 9.42 9.52
C CYS A 10 9.83 9.47 8.10
N HIS A 11 9.58 8.31 7.49
CA HIS A 11 8.97 8.28 6.16
C HIS A 11 7.50 8.71 6.16
N THR A 12 6.73 8.38 7.20
CA THR A 12 5.35 8.88 7.34
C THR A 12 5.34 10.41 7.40
N ILE A 13 6.18 11.03 8.23
CA ILE A 13 6.33 12.50 8.30
C ILE A 13 6.71 13.07 6.93
N ARG A 14 7.64 12.42 6.21
CA ARG A 14 8.07 12.86 4.88
C ARG A 14 6.96 12.77 3.83
N LEU A 15 6.12 11.74 3.87
CA LEU A 15 4.96 11.57 2.97
C LEU A 15 3.89 12.64 3.21
N TRP A 16 3.72 13.08 4.46
CA TRP A 16 2.79 14.17 4.80
C TRP A 16 3.19 15.51 4.20
N MET A 17 4.49 15.76 4.02
CA MET A 17 5.00 16.98 3.39
C MET A 17 4.82 17.02 1.86
N ILE A 18 4.41 15.90 1.22
CA ILE A 18 4.23 15.82 -0.23
C ILE A 18 2.73 15.96 -0.57
N PRO A 19 2.29 17.09 -1.16
CA PRO A 19 0.88 17.31 -1.47
C PRO A 19 0.40 16.51 -2.69
N SER A 20 1.25 16.31 -3.69
CA SER A 20 0.88 15.62 -4.94
C SER A 20 0.94 14.10 -4.81
N SER A 21 -0.14 13.40 -5.19
CA SER A 21 -0.26 11.94 -5.16
C SER A 21 0.70 11.23 -6.13
N VAL A 22 0.97 11.83 -7.28
CA VAL A 22 1.92 11.31 -8.29
C VAL A 22 3.35 11.41 -7.75
N LYS A 23 3.73 12.57 -7.19
CA LYS A 23 5.05 12.76 -6.58
C LYS A 23 5.26 11.83 -5.39
N ARG A 24 4.19 11.54 -4.64
CA ARG A 24 4.22 10.58 -3.55
C ARG A 24 4.53 9.16 -4.03
N ALA A 25 3.86 8.69 -5.08
CA ALA A 25 4.15 7.38 -5.65
C ALA A 25 5.59 7.27 -6.15
N LYS A 26 6.12 8.34 -6.75
CA LYS A 26 7.53 8.43 -7.16
C LYS A 26 8.48 8.35 -5.96
N TYR A 27 8.19 9.07 -4.88
CA TYR A 27 8.98 9.03 -3.65
C TYR A 27 9.03 7.62 -3.04
N ILE A 28 7.89 6.94 -2.97
CA ILE A 28 7.81 5.57 -2.43
C ILE A 28 8.62 4.60 -3.30
N LYS A 29 8.63 4.79 -4.62
CA LYS A 29 9.44 4.02 -5.58
C LYS A 29 10.95 4.31 -5.41
N GLU A 30 11.34 5.57 -5.28
CA GLU A 30 12.74 5.99 -5.10
C GLU A 30 13.32 5.47 -3.77
N HIS A 31 12.54 5.49 -2.70
CA HIS A 31 12.95 5.01 -1.38
C HIS A 31 12.75 3.52 -1.15
N ARG A 32 12.27 2.76 -2.16
CA ARG A 32 12.01 1.32 -2.10
C ARG A 32 11.22 0.91 -0.85
N ILE A 33 10.22 1.72 -0.50
CA ILE A 33 9.39 1.49 0.70
C ILE A 33 8.51 0.25 0.48
N PHE A 34 7.96 0.10 -0.73
CA PHE A 34 7.30 -1.13 -1.17
C PHE A 34 8.27 -2.01 -1.94
N HIS A 35 7.96 -3.31 -2.01
CA HIS A 35 8.78 -4.29 -2.74
C HIS A 35 8.93 -3.87 -4.20
N GLU A 36 7.80 -3.62 -4.85
CA GLU A 36 7.75 -3.18 -6.24
C GLU A 36 6.58 -2.20 -6.47
N ILE A 37 6.80 -1.19 -7.32
CA ILE A 37 5.78 -0.24 -7.78
C ILE A 37 5.93 -0.03 -9.27
N GLY A 38 4.87 -0.37 -10.01
CA GLY A 38 4.76 -0.16 -11.45
C GLY A 38 4.70 1.31 -11.87
N ASN A 39 4.68 1.53 -13.18
CA ASN A 39 4.61 2.87 -13.77
C ASN A 39 3.16 3.40 -13.78
N GLY A 40 2.99 4.72 -13.67
CA GLY A 40 1.67 5.36 -13.73
C GLY A 40 0.82 5.24 -12.46
N CYS A 41 1.41 4.91 -11.32
CA CYS A 41 0.66 4.74 -10.08
C CYS A 41 0.39 6.07 -9.35
N THR A 42 -0.73 6.16 -8.64
CA THR A 42 -1.01 7.25 -7.70
C THR A 42 -1.36 6.70 -6.33
N ILE A 43 -0.84 7.33 -5.27
CA ILE A 43 -1.08 6.90 -3.89
C ILE A 43 -1.53 8.10 -3.08
N MET A 44 -2.78 8.08 -2.62
CA MET A 44 -3.36 9.16 -1.81
C MET A 44 -3.22 8.95 -0.30
N GLU A 45 -2.91 7.72 0.13
CA GLU A 45 -2.65 7.40 1.54
C GLU A 45 -1.34 8.01 2.02
N ARG A 46 -1.26 8.37 3.30
CA ARG A 46 -0.09 9.02 3.93
C ARG A 46 0.56 8.14 5.00
N LYS A 47 -0.10 7.07 5.43
CA LYS A 47 0.40 6.13 6.44
C LYS A 47 1.11 4.95 5.81
N ILE A 48 2.28 4.60 6.36
CA ILE A 48 3.04 3.42 5.92
C ILE A 48 2.55 2.17 6.66
N PRO A 49 2.18 1.09 5.95
CA PRO A 49 1.71 -0.15 6.55
C PRO A 49 2.79 -0.84 7.41
N LEU A 50 2.41 -1.88 8.18
CA LEU A 50 3.35 -2.56 9.09
C LEU A 50 4.43 -3.34 8.32
N TYR A 51 4.05 -4.00 7.24
CA TYR A 51 4.95 -4.76 6.36
C TYR A 51 4.92 -4.21 4.93
N PRO A 52 5.57 -3.05 4.68
CA PRO A 52 5.55 -2.44 3.36
C PRO A 52 6.39 -3.26 2.35
N ASN A 53 7.41 -3.97 2.82
CA ASN A 53 8.27 -4.84 2.01
C ASN A 53 7.57 -6.05 1.38
N LEU A 54 6.31 -6.35 1.76
CA LEU A 54 5.53 -7.46 1.20
C LEU A 54 4.53 -6.99 0.14
N ILE A 55 4.48 -5.68 -0.13
CA ILE A 55 3.49 -5.09 -1.02
C ILE A 55 4.14 -4.83 -2.37
N SER A 56 3.58 -5.44 -3.41
CA SER A 56 3.92 -5.18 -4.81
C SER A 56 2.71 -4.58 -5.52
N ILE A 57 2.88 -3.41 -6.13
CA ILE A 57 1.86 -2.70 -6.90
C ILE A 57 2.24 -2.77 -8.38
N GLY A 58 1.30 -3.23 -9.23
CA GLY A 58 1.48 -3.32 -10.68
C GLY A 58 1.47 -1.96 -11.40
N ASN A 59 1.38 -2.00 -12.73
CA ASN A 59 1.31 -0.78 -13.56
C ASN A 59 -0.10 -0.17 -13.54
N ASN A 60 -0.17 1.17 -13.65
CA ASN A 60 -1.41 1.94 -13.79
C ASN A 60 -2.41 1.76 -12.62
N VAL A 61 -1.91 1.66 -11.38
CA VAL A 61 -2.74 1.48 -10.19
C VAL A 61 -2.96 2.82 -9.47
N HIS A 62 -4.22 3.20 -9.30
CA HIS A 62 -4.61 4.41 -8.59
C HIS A 62 -5.26 4.08 -7.24
N LEU A 63 -4.54 4.35 -6.16
CA LEU A 63 -5.02 4.20 -4.78
C LEU A 63 -5.70 5.50 -4.33
N ALA A 64 -7.02 5.42 -4.18
CA ALA A 64 -7.86 6.52 -3.71
C ALA A 64 -7.61 6.88 -2.23
N SER A 65 -8.22 7.99 -1.80
CA SER A 65 -8.11 8.46 -0.41
C SER A 65 -8.84 7.50 0.52
N LYS A 66 -8.30 7.29 1.74
CA LYS A 66 -8.82 6.34 2.74
C LYS A 66 -8.77 4.86 2.34
N VAL A 67 -7.97 4.50 1.33
CA VAL A 67 -7.69 3.10 1.02
C VAL A 67 -6.49 2.63 1.83
N PHE A 68 -6.73 1.73 2.78
CA PHE A 68 -5.68 1.18 3.64
C PHE A 68 -5.21 -0.19 3.13
N LEU A 69 -3.90 -0.33 2.97
CA LEU A 69 -3.26 -1.62 2.76
C LEU A 69 -3.01 -2.26 4.12
N ILE A 70 -3.76 -3.32 4.44
CA ILE A 70 -3.63 -4.07 5.69
C ILE A 70 -2.95 -5.40 5.34
N PRO A 71 -1.63 -5.54 5.62
CA PRO A 71 -0.90 -6.75 5.26
C PRO A 71 -1.17 -7.93 6.22
N HIS A 72 -1.80 -7.68 7.38
CA HIS A 72 -2.14 -8.77 8.29
C HIS A 72 -3.32 -9.59 7.76
N ASP A 73 -3.12 -10.89 7.68
CA ASP A 73 -4.17 -11.91 7.59
C ASP A 73 -5.19 -11.71 6.45
N ALA A 74 -4.71 -11.55 5.22
CA ALA A 74 -5.54 -11.81 4.03
C ALA A 74 -5.23 -13.17 3.38
N ILE A 75 -4.11 -13.80 3.76
CA ILE A 75 -3.69 -15.11 3.26
C ILE A 75 -4.69 -16.21 3.64
N HIS A 76 -5.28 -16.17 4.84
CA HIS A 76 -6.31 -17.13 5.23
C HIS A 76 -7.58 -17.01 4.37
N LEU A 77 -7.96 -15.79 3.94
CA LEU A 77 -9.06 -15.56 3.00
C LEU A 77 -8.74 -16.07 1.58
N CYS A 78 -7.46 -16.04 1.18
CA CYS A 78 -7.01 -16.60 -0.09
C CYS A 78 -6.92 -18.13 -0.08
N LEU A 79 -6.56 -18.75 1.05
CA LEU A 79 -6.35 -20.20 1.19
C LEU A 79 -7.63 -20.99 1.54
N ASN A 80 -8.69 -20.34 2.00
CA ASN A 80 -9.93 -21.02 2.40
C ASN A 80 -10.93 -21.23 1.24
N GLY A 81 -10.50 -21.07 0.00
CA GLY A 81 -11.29 -21.34 -1.20
C GLY A 81 -11.44 -22.83 -1.46
N ARG A 82 -12.50 -23.45 -0.93
CA ARG A 82 -12.99 -24.75 -1.41
C ARG A 82 -13.57 -24.59 -2.82
N GLY A 83 -13.06 -25.35 -3.78
CA GLY A 83 -13.81 -25.88 -4.92
C GLY A 83 -14.07 -24.95 -6.10
N ASP A 84 -14.93 -23.94 -6.00
CA ASP A 84 -15.69 -23.50 -7.18
C ASP A 84 -16.03 -22.00 -7.21
N CYS A 85 -15.04 -21.08 -7.20
CA CYS A 85 -15.33 -19.66 -7.47
C CYS A 85 -14.13 -18.83 -7.98
N PRO A 86 -14.30 -17.98 -9.02
CA PRO A 86 -13.23 -17.14 -9.57
C PRO A 86 -12.92 -15.89 -8.70
N LYS A 87 -11.61 -15.64 -8.50
CA LYS A 87 -10.95 -14.38 -8.08
C LYS A 87 -11.39 -13.77 -6.74
N THR A 88 -10.62 -14.03 -5.67
CA THR A 88 -10.64 -13.19 -4.47
C THR A 88 -10.22 -11.76 -4.85
N ARG A 89 -11.19 -10.83 -4.87
CA ARG A 89 -10.96 -9.40 -5.05
C ARG A 89 -11.28 -8.70 -3.73
N ILE A 90 -10.28 -8.54 -2.86
CA ILE A 90 -10.43 -7.68 -1.68
C ILE A 90 -10.37 -6.23 -2.17
N ILE A 91 -11.53 -5.59 -2.26
CA ILE A 91 -11.66 -4.14 -2.35
C ILE A 91 -12.54 -3.69 -1.19
N ARG A 92 -11.99 -2.86 -0.30
CA ARG A 92 -12.79 -2.15 0.70
C ARG A 92 -12.96 -0.71 0.21
N PHE A 93 -14.12 -0.43 -0.38
CA PHE A 93 -14.61 0.91 -0.71
C PHE A 93 -15.89 1.15 0.10
N GLU A 94 -15.87 2.12 1.01
CA GLU A 94 -17.04 2.68 1.72
C GLU A 94 -16.69 4.16 2.00
N LYS A 95 -17.47 5.19 1.65
CA LYS A 95 -18.75 5.38 0.95
C LYS A 95 -18.53 6.38 -0.20
N ILE A 96 -19.46 6.32 -1.14
CA ILE A 96 -19.70 7.16 -2.34
C ILE A 96 -19.56 8.65 -2.04
#